data_AF-A0A0U5JC04-F1
#
_entry.id   AF-A0A0U5JC04-F1
#
_cell.length_a   1.000
_cell.length_b   1.000
_cell.length_c   1.000
_cell.angle_alpha   90.00
_cell.angle_beta   90.00
_cell.angle_gamma   90.00
#
_symmetry.space_group_name_H-M   'P 1'
#
loop_
_entity.id
_entity.type
_entity.pdbx_description
1 polymer ?
#
loop_
_entity_poly.entity_id
_entity_poly.type
_entity_poly.pdbx_seq_one_letter_code
_entity_poly.pdbx_strand_id
1 'polypeptide(L)'
;MGEKGMYRTWQMAVLLAFSLLMTGCSPRSLEDFKEEGEGITRSLIQELQKIRSRDQLVASTGRLQRLFDELVLVAIAAREFHHTHQELEMIELTLTDHELSDRLRVELNRIYRFEGGRQIIEKCQEAALNRLDACEKRLCK
;
A
#
# COMPACT_ATOMS: atom_id res chain seq x y z
N MET A 1 35.28 6.67 -49.51
CA MET A 1 33.95 6.18 -49.11
C MET A 1 34.15 5.19 -47.98
N GLY A 2 33.81 5.50 -46.72
CA GLY A 2 33.98 4.48 -45.67
C GLY A 2 33.69 4.87 -44.22
N GLU A 3 33.78 6.14 -43.82
CA GLU A 3 33.78 6.45 -42.36
C GLU A 3 32.44 6.89 -41.79
N LYS A 4 31.50 7.39 -42.60
CA LYS A 4 30.19 7.90 -42.11
C LYS A 4 29.18 6.80 -41.73
N GLY A 5 29.43 5.55 -42.11
CA GLY A 5 28.55 4.42 -41.80
C GLY A 5 28.75 3.86 -40.39
N MET A 6 29.98 3.93 -39.87
CA MET A 6 30.36 3.28 -38.61
C MET A 6 29.90 4.07 -37.36
N TYR A 7 29.87 5.40 -37.44
CA TYR A 7 29.36 6.23 -36.34
C TYR A 7 27.84 6.08 -36.15
N ARG A 8 27.07 5.86 -37.23
CA ARG A 8 25.61 5.63 -37.16
C ARG A 8 25.27 4.29 -36.54
N THR A 9 26.01 3.22 -36.83
CA THR A 9 25.74 1.90 -36.24
C THR A 9 26.07 1.87 -34.74
N TRP A 10 27.12 2.56 -34.30
CA TRP A 10 27.44 2.71 -32.88
C TRP A 10 26.43 3.58 -32.13
N GLN A 11 25.99 4.70 -32.71
CA GLN A 11 24.94 5.53 -32.10
C GLN A 11 23.62 4.76 -31.95
N MET A 12 23.22 3.98 -32.96
CA MET A 12 22.01 3.16 -32.89
C MET A 12 22.15 2.01 -31.90
N ALA A 13 23.34 1.39 -31.77
CA ALA A 13 23.60 0.34 -30.80
C ALA A 13 23.57 0.87 -29.35
N VAL A 14 24.13 2.06 -29.10
CA VAL A 14 24.09 2.72 -27.79
C VAL A 14 22.64 3.10 -27.41
N LEU A 15 21.86 3.63 -28.36
CA LEU A 15 20.45 3.94 -28.13
C LEU A 15 19.60 2.68 -27.87
N LEU A 16 19.87 1.57 -28.57
CA LEU A 16 19.18 0.29 -28.33
C LEU A 16 19.53 -0.28 -26.94
N ALA A 17 20.80 -0.23 -26.54
CA ALA A 17 21.25 -0.66 -25.22
C ALA A 17 20.65 0.20 -24.10
N PHE A 18 20.52 1.51 -24.31
CA PHE A 18 19.89 2.42 -23.35
C PHE A 18 18.37 2.18 -23.24
N SER A 19 17.69 1.85 -24.34
CA SER A 19 16.27 1.47 -24.31
C SER A 19 16.01 0.15 -23.58
N LEU A 20 16.95 -0.81 -23.64
CA LEU A 20 16.86 -2.09 -22.92
C LEU A 20 17.08 -1.95 -21.41
N LEU A 21 17.86 -0.96 -20.96
CA LEU A 21 18.08 -0.68 -19.54
C LEU A 21 16.90 0.06 -18.89
N MET A 22 16.10 0.80 -19.66
CA MET A 22 14.96 1.58 -19.16
C MET A 22 13.63 0.81 -19.13
N THR A 23 13.60 -0.43 -19.64
CA THR A 23 12.44 -1.34 -19.50
C THR A 23 12.48 -2.19 -18.24
N GLY A 24 13.34 -1.85 -17.27
CA GLY A 24 13.34 -2.41 -15.91
C GLY A 24 12.13 -1.96 -15.09
N CYS A 25 10.90 -2.13 -15.61
CA CYS A 25 9.74 -2.26 -14.74
C CYS A 25 9.90 -3.59 -14.01
N SER A 26 10.53 -3.56 -12.84
CA SER A 26 10.57 -4.74 -11.99
C SER A 26 9.12 -5.16 -11.74
N PRO A 27 8.74 -6.42 -12.02
CA PRO A 27 7.38 -6.87 -11.76
C PRO A 27 7.13 -6.73 -10.26
N ARG A 28 6.00 -6.10 -9.91
CA ARG A 28 5.58 -6.02 -8.50
C ARG A 28 5.47 -7.43 -7.94
N SER A 29 6.06 -7.64 -6.76
CA SER A 29 6.00 -8.89 -6.01
C SER A 29 4.98 -8.80 -4.87
N LEU A 30 4.61 -9.94 -4.28
CA LEU A 30 3.81 -9.96 -3.04
C LEU A 30 4.54 -9.26 -1.89
N GLU A 31 5.89 -9.32 -1.87
CA GLU A 31 6.71 -8.69 -0.83
C GLU A 31 6.63 -7.17 -0.95
N ASP A 32 6.58 -6.63 -2.17
CA ASP A 32 6.46 -5.19 -2.40
C ASP A 32 5.14 -4.65 -1.81
N PHE A 33 4.03 -5.39 -2.00
CA PHE A 33 2.74 -5.01 -1.42
C PHE A 33 2.75 -5.11 0.11
N LYS A 34 3.43 -6.13 0.65
CA LYS A 34 3.60 -6.29 2.10
C LYS A 34 4.38 -5.11 2.68
N GLU A 35 5.54 -4.78 2.11
CA GLU A 35 6.36 -3.67 2.56
C GLU A 35 5.62 -2.34 2.48
N GLU A 36 4.88 -2.10 1.38
CA GLU A 36 4.06 -0.90 1.20
C GLU A 36 2.95 -0.81 2.28
N GLY A 37 2.26 -1.93 2.54
CA GLY A 37 1.23 -2.03 3.58
C GLY A 37 1.78 -1.80 4.99
N GLU A 38 2.96 -2.33 5.30
CA GLU A 38 3.65 -2.09 6.57
C GLU A 38 4.02 -0.61 6.73
N GLY A 39 4.53 0.03 5.67
CA GLY A 39 4.87 1.45 5.68
C GLY A 39 3.66 2.35 5.99
N ILE A 40 2.52 2.07 5.36
CA ILE A 40 1.27 2.79 5.62
C ILE A 40 0.78 2.51 7.04
N THR A 41 0.87 1.26 7.52
CA THR A 41 0.47 0.88 8.88
C THR A 41 1.32 1.60 9.94
N ARG A 42 2.63 1.71 9.75
CA ARG A 42 3.52 2.49 10.63
C ARG A 42 3.12 3.96 10.65
N SER A 43 2.74 4.52 9.50
CA SER A 43 2.27 5.90 9.37
C SER A 43 0.93 6.13 10.09
N LEU A 44 0.00 5.17 10.01
CA LEU A 44 -1.25 5.15 10.78
C LEU A 44 -1.00 5.16 12.28
N ILE A 45 -0.14 4.26 12.76
CA ILE A 45 0.23 4.19 14.18
C ILE A 45 0.80 5.53 14.65
N GLN A 46 1.75 6.11 13.91
CA GLN A 46 2.35 7.39 14.25
C GLN A 46 1.34 8.54 14.27
N GLU A 47 0.36 8.53 13.36
CA GLU A 47 -0.71 9.53 13.36
C GLU A 47 -1.61 9.38 14.58
N LEU A 48 -2.08 8.16 14.86
CA LEU A 48 -2.94 7.87 16.01
C LEU A 48 -2.24 8.26 17.32
N GLN A 49 -0.95 7.98 17.46
CA GLN A 49 -0.16 8.31 18.66
C GLN A 49 -0.09 9.80 18.97
N LYS A 50 -0.17 10.68 17.96
CA LYS A 50 -0.17 12.14 18.16
C LYS A 50 -1.47 12.64 18.76
N ILE A 51 -2.57 11.90 18.57
CA ILE A 51 -3.91 12.29 18.98
C ILE A 51 -4.10 11.96 20.47
N ARG A 52 -4.28 13.00 21.30
CA ARG A 52 -4.48 12.93 22.75
C ARG A 52 -5.88 13.37 23.19
N SER A 53 -6.67 13.94 22.30
CA SER A 53 -8.05 14.38 22.59
C SER A 53 -8.99 14.15 21.41
N ARG A 54 -10.29 14.26 21.67
CA ARG A 54 -11.34 14.21 20.65
C ARG A 54 -11.17 15.31 19.58
N ASP A 55 -10.83 16.53 19.98
CA ASP A 55 -10.69 17.63 19.02
C ASP A 55 -9.51 17.40 18.07
N GLN A 56 -8.41 16.84 18.57
CA GLN A 56 -7.29 16.40 17.74
C GLN A 56 -7.70 15.25 16.81
N LEU A 57 -8.54 14.32 17.28
CA LEU A 57 -9.05 13.24 16.44
C LEU A 57 -9.86 13.80 15.27
N VAL A 58 -10.77 14.74 15.55
CA VAL A 58 -11.57 15.42 14.53
C VAL A 58 -10.67 16.15 13.53
N ALA A 59 -9.65 16.87 14.01
CA ALA A 59 -8.70 17.57 13.14
C ALA A 59 -7.86 16.63 12.26
N SER A 60 -7.54 15.42 12.74
CA SER A 60 -6.76 14.42 11.99
C SER A 60 -7.60 13.54 11.05
N THR A 61 -8.93 13.64 11.04
CA THR A 61 -9.83 12.81 10.22
C THR A 61 -9.42 12.74 8.74
N GLY A 62 -9.15 13.88 8.11
CA GLY A 62 -8.76 13.91 6.71
C GLY A 62 -7.45 13.18 6.41
N ARG A 63 -6.50 13.16 7.37
CA ARG A 63 -5.25 12.40 7.22
C ARG A 63 -5.45 10.92 7.49
N LEU A 64 -6.23 10.58 8.52
CA LEU A 64 -6.56 9.19 8.84
C LEU A 64 -7.30 8.50 7.69
N GLN A 65 -8.28 9.19 7.10
CA GLN A 65 -9.04 8.69 5.95
C GLN A 65 -8.12 8.38 4.76
N ARG A 66 -7.20 9.29 4.40
CA ARG A 66 -6.22 9.04 3.33
C ARG A 66 -5.37 7.81 3.59
N LEU A 67 -4.87 7.64 4.81
CA LEU A 67 -4.04 6.48 5.15
C LEU A 67 -4.85 5.17 5.12
N PHE A 68 -6.12 5.17 5.53
CA PHE A 68 -6.99 4.01 5.38
C PHE A 68 -7.28 3.69 3.90
N ASP A 69 -7.53 4.72 3.08
CA ASP A 69 -7.75 4.57 1.65
C ASP A 69 -6.50 3.99 0.95
N GLU A 70 -5.31 4.49 1.29
CA GLU A 70 -4.02 3.98 0.80
C GLU A 70 -3.82 2.52 1.21
N LEU A 71 -4.07 2.17 2.48
CA LEU A 71 -3.92 0.80 2.97
C LEU A 71 -4.83 -0.17 2.22
N VAL A 72 -6.10 0.20 2.00
CA VAL A 72 -7.04 -0.62 1.23
C VAL A 72 -6.63 -0.72 -0.24
N LEU A 73 -6.10 0.34 -0.84
CA LEU A 73 -5.62 0.29 -2.21
C LEU A 73 -4.50 -0.74 -2.38
N VAL A 74 -3.55 -0.79 -1.44
CA VAL A 74 -2.49 -1.80 -1.42
C VAL A 74 -3.08 -3.20 -1.22
N ALA A 75 -4.02 -3.37 -0.28
CA ALA A 75 -4.68 -4.66 -0.05
C ALA A 75 -5.45 -5.16 -1.28
N ILE A 76 -6.16 -4.28 -1.99
CA ILE A 76 -6.85 -4.59 -3.24
C ILE A 76 -5.84 -5.01 -4.31
N ALA A 77 -4.76 -4.25 -4.49
CA ALA A 77 -3.75 -4.56 -5.49
C ALA A 77 -3.05 -5.91 -5.21
N ALA A 78 -2.72 -6.19 -3.95
CA ALA A 78 -2.19 -7.47 -3.52
C ALA A 78 -3.16 -8.63 -3.80
N ARG A 79 -4.46 -8.40 -3.54
CA ARG A 79 -5.51 -9.40 -3.76
C ARG A 79 -5.72 -9.69 -5.25
N GLU A 80 -5.76 -8.66 -6.09
CA GLU A 80 -5.85 -8.78 -7.55
C GLU A 80 -4.61 -9.51 -8.09
N PHE A 81 -3.41 -9.13 -7.63
CA PHE A 81 -2.17 -9.76 -8.02
C PHE A 81 -2.18 -11.26 -7.72
N HIS A 82 -2.52 -11.65 -6.48
CA HIS A 82 -2.60 -13.05 -6.09
C HIS A 82 -3.67 -13.83 -6.88
N HIS A 83 -4.82 -13.20 -7.18
CA HIS A 83 -5.85 -13.84 -7.99
C HIS A 83 -5.38 -14.16 -9.42
N THR A 84 -4.54 -13.30 -9.99
CA THR A 84 -3.94 -13.51 -11.33
C THR A 84 -2.71 -14.42 -11.35
N HIS A 85 -2.06 -14.64 -10.20
CA HIS A 85 -0.84 -15.44 -10.04
C HIS A 85 -1.02 -16.48 -8.93
N GLN A 86 -2.00 -17.37 -9.11
CA GLN A 86 -2.39 -18.36 -8.09
C GLN A 86 -1.28 -19.38 -7.79
N GLU A 87 -0.32 -19.53 -8.70
CA GLU A 87 0.86 -20.37 -8.57
C GLU A 87 1.90 -19.82 -7.58
N LEU A 88 1.80 -18.54 -7.18
CA LEU A 88 2.69 -17.95 -6.19
C LEU A 88 2.23 -18.34 -4.78
N GLU A 89 3.16 -18.89 -3.99
CA GLU A 89 2.95 -19.15 -2.58
C GLU A 89 2.58 -17.86 -1.83
N MET A 90 1.62 -18.00 -0.90
CA MET A 90 1.30 -16.90 0.01
C MET A 90 2.52 -16.61 0.90
N ILE A 91 2.76 -15.32 1.15
CA ILE A 91 3.80 -14.91 2.10
C ILE A 91 3.38 -15.34 3.51
N GLU A 92 4.28 -16.04 4.19
CA GLU A 92 4.10 -16.33 5.61
C GLU A 92 4.23 -15.07 6.45
N LEU A 93 3.30 -14.90 7.40
CA LEU A 93 3.36 -13.80 8.34
C LEU A 93 4.49 -14.03 9.35
N THR A 94 5.32 -13.03 9.52
CA THR A 94 6.41 -13.03 10.49
C THR A 94 5.92 -12.56 11.86
N LEU A 95 6.73 -12.80 12.91
CA LEU A 95 6.48 -12.23 14.24
C LEU A 95 6.38 -10.70 14.20
N THR A 96 7.19 -10.03 13.38
CA THR A 96 7.17 -8.57 13.23
C THR A 96 5.85 -8.07 12.64
N ASP A 97 5.24 -8.84 11.74
CA ASP A 97 3.94 -8.50 11.14
C ASP A 97 2.83 -8.53 12.21
N HIS A 98 2.90 -9.51 13.11
CA HIS A 98 1.98 -9.61 14.25
C HIS A 98 2.18 -8.46 15.24
N GLU A 99 3.42 -8.12 15.58
CA GLU A 99 3.73 -6.98 16.46
C GLU A 99 3.19 -5.66 15.90
N LEU A 100 3.33 -5.44 14.60
CA LEU A 100 2.83 -4.23 13.95
C LEU A 100 1.29 -4.15 14.02
N SER A 101 0.62 -5.27 13.75
CA SER A 101 -0.83 -5.39 13.86
C SER A 101 -1.33 -5.14 15.29
N ASP A 102 -0.63 -5.67 16.29
CA ASP A 102 -0.96 -5.47 17.70
C ASP A 102 -0.77 -4.02 18.13
N ARG A 103 0.30 -3.35 17.66
CA ARG A 103 0.52 -1.93 17.93
C ARG A 103 -0.59 -1.06 17.35
N LEU A 104 -1.03 -1.33 16.12
CA LEU A 104 -2.17 -0.62 15.53
C LEU A 104 -3.45 -0.85 16.36
N ARG A 105 -3.72 -2.09 16.76
CA ARG A 105 -4.88 -2.43 17.60
C ARG A 105 -4.86 -1.70 18.93
N VAL A 106 -3.71 -1.61 19.59
CA VAL A 106 -3.55 -0.87 20.86
C VAL A 106 -3.92 0.60 20.70
N GLU A 107 -3.41 1.26 19.65
CA GLU A 107 -3.71 2.68 19.42
C GLU A 107 -5.17 2.92 19.05
N LEU A 108 -5.77 2.09 18.21
CA LEU A 108 -7.21 2.18 17.91
C LEU A 108 -8.06 2.03 19.17
N ASN A 109 -7.77 1.02 20.00
CA ASN A 109 -8.45 0.81 21.27
C ASN A 109 -8.30 2.00 22.22
N ARG A 110 -7.17 2.69 22.21
CA ARG A 110 -6.97 3.92 22.97
C ARG A 110 -7.87 5.05 22.45
N ILE A 111 -7.92 5.25 21.13
CA ILE A 111 -8.76 6.28 20.51
C ILE A 111 -10.25 6.03 20.73
N TYR A 112 -10.69 4.76 20.74
CA TYR A 112 -12.08 4.38 20.99
C TYR A 112 -12.58 4.74 22.39
N ARG A 113 -11.68 5.06 23.33
CA ARG A 113 -12.04 5.54 24.67
C ARG A 113 -12.41 7.03 24.69
N PHE A 114 -12.14 7.78 23.62
CA PHE A 114 -12.64 9.14 23.50
C PHE A 114 -14.14 9.16 23.23
N GLU A 115 -14.82 10.20 23.72
CA GLU A 115 -16.23 10.41 23.43
C GLU A 115 -16.46 10.52 21.92
N GLY A 116 -17.26 9.61 21.37
CA GLY A 116 -17.52 9.52 19.92
C GLY A 116 -16.33 9.04 19.08
N GLY A 117 -15.21 8.66 19.70
CA GLY A 117 -13.96 8.35 18.99
C GLY A 117 -14.09 7.16 18.05
N ARG A 118 -14.83 6.13 18.47
CA ARG A 118 -15.15 4.97 17.64
C ARG A 118 -15.90 5.35 16.36
N GLN A 119 -16.97 6.12 16.49
CA GLN A 119 -17.80 6.55 15.34
C GLN A 119 -17.00 7.41 14.36
N ILE A 120 -16.08 8.24 14.87
CA ILE A 120 -15.21 9.06 14.01
C ILE A 120 -14.27 8.18 13.20
N ILE A 121 -13.62 7.20 13.83
CA ILE A 121 -12.73 6.26 13.13
C ILE A 121 -13.49 5.40 12.12
N GLU A 122 -14.64 4.83 12.51
CA GLU A 122 -15.47 4.02 11.61
C GLU A 122 -15.88 4.81 10.37
N LYS A 123 -16.26 6.09 10.52
CA LYS A 123 -16.52 6.99 9.38
C LYS A 123 -15.30 7.22 8.48
N CYS A 124 -14.10 7.30 9.07
CA CYS A 124 -12.87 7.42 8.26
C CYS A 124 -12.57 6.16 7.47
N GLN A 125 -13.01 4.98 7.95
CA GLN A 125 -12.77 3.69 7.31
C GLN A 125 -13.85 3.28 6.31
N GLU A 126 -15.06 3.84 6.43
CA GLU A 126 -16.26 3.40 5.71
C GLU A 126 -16.06 3.30 4.20
N ALA A 127 -15.57 4.37 3.56
CA ALA A 127 -15.36 4.37 2.12
C ALA A 127 -14.29 3.34 1.67
N ALA A 128 -13.21 3.22 2.43
CA ALA A 128 -12.15 2.27 2.16
C ALA A 128 -12.67 0.82 2.27
N LEU A 129 -13.37 0.48 3.35
CA LEU A 129 -13.93 -0.86 3.56
C LEU A 129 -14.97 -1.23 2.49
N ASN A 130 -15.81 -0.28 2.08
CA ASN A 130 -16.78 -0.50 1.00
C ASN A 130 -16.08 -0.87 -0.33
N ARG A 131 -14.92 -0.28 -0.62
CA ARG A 131 -14.13 -0.60 -1.82
C ARG A 131 -13.50 -1.98 -1.74
N LEU A 132 -13.00 -2.36 -0.56
CA LEU A 132 -12.43 -3.69 -0.34
C LEU A 132 -13.50 -4.77 -0.52
N ASP A 133 -14.67 -4.61 0.09
CA ASP A 133 -15.81 -5.54 -0.05
C ASP A 133 -16.29 -5.65 -1.51
N ALA A 134 -16.35 -4.53 -2.24
CA ALA A 134 -16.67 -4.55 -3.67
C ALA A 134 -15.63 -5.34 -4.49
N CYS A 135 -14.35 -5.23 -4.15
CA CYS A 135 -13.28 -6.00 -4.79
C CYS A 135 -13.43 -7.50 -4.50
N GLU A 136 -13.63 -7.90 -3.24
CA GLU A 136 -13.82 -9.30 -2.85
C GLU A 136 -15.01 -9.94 -3.56
N LYS A 137 -16.15 -9.24 -3.62
CA LYS A 137 -17.34 -9.69 -4.35
C LYS A 137 -17.12 -9.86 -5.85
N ARG A 138 -16.20 -9.10 -6.44
CA ARG A 138 -15.85 -9.20 -7.86
C ARG A 138 -14.92 -10.39 -8.12
N LEU A 139 -13.99 -10.69 -7.21
CA LEU A 139 -13.01 -11.77 -7.37
C LEU A 139 -13.55 -13.16 -6.98
N CYS A 140 -14.62 -13.23 -6.17
CA CYS A 140 -15.29 -14.48 -5.82
C CYS A 140 -16.36 -14.93 -6.83
N LYS A 141 -16.62 -14.15 -7.89
CA LYS A 141 -17.53 -14.49 -8.98
C LYS A 141 -16.77 -15.13 -10.13
#